data_AF-A0A8H9P0U0-F1
#
_entry.id   AF-A0A8H9P0U0-F1
#
_cell.length_a   1.000
_cell.length_b   1.000
_cell.length_c   1.000
_cell.angle_alpha   90.00
_cell.angle_beta   90.00
_cell.angle_gamma   90.00
#
_symmetry.space_group_name_H-M   'P 1'
#
loop_
_entity.id
_entity.type
_entity.pdbx_description
1 polymer ?
#
loop_
_entity_poly.entity_id
_entity_poly.type
_entity_poly.pdbx_seq_one_letter_code
_entity_poly.pdbx_strand_id
1 'polypeptide(L)' 'MSKIEIFEAAGCCATSSVVVSDEAVKWNASAEWAKKNGVDIQRYSLAKNPQQFLNSPVIKG' A
#
# COMPACT_ATOMS: atom_id res chain seq x y z
N MET A 1 15.11 0.50 -13.81
CA MET A 1 14.58 1.44 -12.80
C MET A 1 14.12 0.64 -11.60
N SER A 2 14.34 1.13 -10.39
CA SER A 2 13.90 0.45 -9.18
C SER A 2 12.39 0.60 -9.00
N LYS A 3 11.71 -0.49 -8.65
CA LYS A 3 10.28 -0.53 -8.36
C LYS A 3 10.08 -0.61 -6.85
N ILE A 4 9.13 0.14 -6.31
CA ILE A 4 8.69 0.03 -4.91
C ILE A 4 7.36 -0.70 -4.88
N GLU A 5 7.31 -1.81 -4.14
CA GLU A 5 6.09 -2.59 -3.93
C GLU A 5 5.71 -2.53 -2.46
N ILE A 6 4.47 -2.11 -2.18
CA ILE A 6 3.96 -1.94 -0.82
C ILE A 6 2.83 -2.95 -0.61
N PHE A 7 3.01 -3.79 0.41
CA PHE A 7 2.06 -4.83 0.79
C PHE A 7 1.35 -4.41 2.09
N GLU A 8 0.07 -4.07 1.98
CA GLU A 8 -0.76 -3.56 3.07
C GLU A 8 -1.60 -4.68 3.69
N ALA A 9 -1.77 -4.62 5.01
CA ALA A 9 -2.64 -5.55 5.73
C ALA A 9 -4.08 -5.53 5.19
N ALA A 10 -4.84 -6.57 5.51
CA ALA A 10 -6.26 -6.60 5.20
C ALA A 10 -6.99 -5.56 6.07
N GLY A 11 -7.34 -4.42 5.47
CA GLY A 11 -8.20 -3.41 6.09
C GLY A 11 -9.67 -3.64 5.74
N CYS A 12 -10.57 -3.58 6.72
CA CYS A 12 -12.01 -3.68 6.51
C CYS A 12 -12.65 -2.29 6.31
N CYS A 13 -13.66 -2.20 5.44
CA CYS A 13 -14.43 -0.98 5.23
C CYS A 13 -15.58 -0.86 6.25
N ALA A 14 -15.45 0.04 7.23
CA ALA A 14 -16.55 0.80 7.83
C ALA A 14 -15.98 2.14 8.37
N THR A 15 -16.06 3.18 7.55
CA THR A 15 -15.37 4.48 7.70
C THR A 15 -16.05 5.47 8.64
N SER A 16 -17.01 5.07 9.47
CA SER A 16 -17.65 5.99 10.42
C SER A 16 -16.92 6.11 11.76
N SER A 17 -15.88 5.30 12.01
CA SER A 17 -15.15 5.29 13.30
C SER A 17 -13.63 5.08 13.19
N VAL A 18 -13.07 4.98 11.99
CA VAL A 18 -11.61 4.84 11.82
C VAL A 18 -10.95 6.19 12.11
N VAL A 19 -10.22 6.26 13.22
CA VAL A 19 -9.23 7.31 13.46
C VAL A 19 -8.18 7.17 12.36
N VAL A 20 -8.20 8.09 11.40
CA VAL A 20 -7.16 8.19 10.38
C VAL A 20 -5.94 8.84 11.04
N SER A 21 -4.80 8.16 11.08
CA SER A 21 -3.58 8.76 11.62
C SER A 21 -3.03 9.82 10.66
N ASP A 22 -2.47 10.89 11.23
CA ASP A 22 -1.81 11.95 10.46
C ASP A 22 -0.63 11.39 9.65
N GLU A 23 0.06 10.38 10.19
CA GLU A 23 1.14 9.68 9.52
C GLU A 23 0.65 8.97 8.25
N ALA A 24 -0.53 8.32 8.30
CA ALA A 24 -1.11 7.67 7.12
C ALA A 24 -1.48 8.70 6.04
N VAL A 25 -1.98 9.87 6.44
CA VAL A 25 -2.29 10.97 5.51
C VAL A 25 -1.01 11.48 4.85
N LYS A 26 0.01 11.82 5.65
CA LYS A 26 1.31 12.30 5.16
C LYS A 26 1.97 11.29 4.24
N TRP A 27 1.89 10.00 4.58
CA TRP A 27 2.45 8.95 3.75
C TRP A 27 1.74 8.85 2.40
N ASN A 28 0.40 8.78 2.40
CA ASN A 28 -0.37 8.74 1.16
C ASN A 28 -0.07 9.94 0.25
N ALA A 29 0.02 11.15 0.82
CA ALA A 29 0.38 12.36 0.06
C ALA A 29 1.78 12.26 -0.57
N SER A 30 2.77 11.77 0.19
CA SER A 30 4.15 11.63 -0.26
C SER A 30 4.29 10.55 -1.35
N ALA A 31 3.60 9.42 -1.20
CA ALA A 31 3.58 8.34 -2.19
C ALA A 31 2.96 8.81 -3.52
N GLU A 32 1.86 9.56 -3.47
CA GLU A 32 1.23 10.12 -4.67
C GLU A 32 2.09 11.20 -5.33
N TRP A 33 2.76 12.05 -4.54
CA TRP A 33 3.76 12.98 -5.09
C TRP A 33 4.90 12.24 -5.79
N ALA A 34 5.45 11.18 -5.19
CA ALA A 34 6.55 10.41 -5.79
C ALA A 34 6.15 9.75 -7.12
N LYS A 35 4.95 9.15 -7.20
CA LYS A 35 4.41 8.62 -8.46
C LYS A 35 4.33 9.67 -9.56
N LYS A 36 3.82 10.86 -9.23
CA LYS A 36 3.73 12.00 -10.17
C LYS A 36 5.11 12.45 -10.67
N ASN A 37 6.17 12.20 -9.91
CA ASN A 37 7.55 12.51 -10.27
C ASN A 37 8.31 11.31 -10.87
N GLY A 38 7.61 10.28 -11.35
CA GLY A 38 8.19 9.18 -12.12
C GLY A 38 8.70 7.99 -11.30
N VAL A 39 8.42 7.93 -10.00
CA VAL A 39 8.73 6.74 -9.19
C VAL A 39 7.69 5.65 -9.45
N ASP A 40 8.13 4.44 -9.81
CA ASP A 40 7.24 3.27 -9.96
C ASP A 40 6.87 2.70 -8.58
N ILE A 41 5.65 3.00 -8.13
CA ILE A 41 5.10 2.56 -6.85
C ILE A 41 3.83 1.74 -7.11
N GLN A 42 3.84 0.46 -6.71
CA GLN A 42 2.67 -0.43 -6.72
C GLN A 42 2.23 -0.75 -5.29
N ARG A 43 0.91 -0.78 -5.07
CA ARG A 43 0.31 -1.10 -3.76
C ARG A 43 -0.61 -2.29 -3.89
N TYR A 44 -0.48 -3.23 -2.96
CA TYR A 44 -1.29 -4.44 -2.88
C TYR A 44 -1.88 -4.53 -1.47
N SER A 45 -3.20 -4.62 -1.35
CA SER A 45 -3.84 -4.90 -0.07
C SER A 45 -4.14 -6.38 0.03
N LEU A 46 -3.85 -7.02 1.17
CA LEU A 46 -4.16 -8.44 1.37
C LEU A 46 -5.64 -8.76 1.11
N ALA A 47 -6.54 -7.82 1.46
CA ALA A 47 -7.98 -7.98 1.25
C ALA A 47 -8.39 -7.96 -0.25
N LYS A 48 -7.65 -7.25 -1.10
CA LYS A 48 -8.00 -7.04 -2.53
C LYS A 48 -7.10 -7.82 -3.49
N ASN A 49 -5.87 -8.11 -3.09
CA ASN A 49 -4.81 -8.66 -3.91
C ASN A 49 -4.13 -9.88 -3.25
N PRO A 50 -4.88 -10.85 -2.68
CA PRO A 50 -4.27 -11.96 -1.92
C PRO A 50 -3.25 -12.77 -2.74
N GLN A 51 -3.46 -12.90 -4.06
CA GLN A 51 -2.54 -13.60 -4.95
C GLN A 51 -1.15 -12.96 -5.01
N GLN A 52 -1.03 -11.64 -4.86
CA GLN A 52 0.27 -10.96 -4.89
C GLN A 52 1.13 -11.31 -3.67
N PHE A 53 0.51 -11.56 -2.52
CA PHE A 53 1.20 -11.98 -1.31
C PHE A 53 1.72 -13.42 -1.43
N LEU A 54 0.96 -14.30 -2.10
CA LEU A 54 1.38 -15.68 -2.35
C LEU A 54 2.47 -15.80 -3.41
N ASN A 55 2.46 -14.91 -4.39
CA ASN A 55 3.39 -14.93 -5.53
C ASN A 55 4.68 -14.14 -5.29
N SER A 56 4.79 -13.41 -4.18
CA SER A 56 6.01 -12.68 -3.80
C SER A 56 6.81 -13.47 -2.76
N PRO A 57 7.95 -14.11 -3.15
CA PRO A 57 8.68 -15.01 -2.25
C PRO A 57 9.18 -14.34 -0.97
N VAL A 58 9.52 -13.05 -1.04
CA VAL A 58 10.01 -12.26 0.12
C VAL A 58 8.89 -11.95 1.10
N ILE A 59 7.64 -11.88 0.64
CA ILE A 59 6.46 -11.56 1.47
C ILE A 59 5.80 -12.82 2.01
N LYS A 60 5.89 -13.94 1.30
CA LYS A 60 5.34 -15.24 1.72
C LYS A 60 6.09 -15.84 2.92
N GLY A 61 7.37 -15.48 3.09
CA GLY A 61 8.30 -16.04 4.08
C GLY A 61 8.03 -15.63 5.53
#